data_AF-A0A959CZS4-F1
#
_entry.id   AF-A0A959CZS4-F1
#
_cell.length_a   1.000
_cell.length_b   1.000
_cell.length_c   1.000
_cell.angle_alpha   90.00
_cell.angle_beta   90.00
_cell.angle_gamma   90.00
#
_symmetry.space_group_name_H-M   'P 1'
#
loop_
_entity.id
_entity.type
_entity.pdbx_description
1 polymer ?
#
loop_
_entity_poly.entity_id
_entity_poly.type
_entity_poly.pdbx_seq_one_letter_code
_entity_poly.pdbx_strand_id
1 'polypeptide(L)'
;WWPQAEAVVGFWNAWEMTGEEKYAEAAVNCWSFIKAHLLDQEEGEWHWRTDRCGQPVLSEDKAGPWKAPYHNVRMCLEMGRRLG
;
A
#
# COMPACT_ATOMS: atom_id res chain seq x y z
N TRP A 1 3.63 -1.40 -6.06
CA TRP A 1 2.56 -1.74 -5.11
C TRP A 1 3.18 -2.05 -3.75
N TRP A 2 4.05 -3.06 -3.64
CA TRP A 2 4.55 -3.55 -2.35
C TRP A 2 5.29 -2.50 -1.51
N PRO A 3 6.15 -1.60 -2.03
CA PRO A 3 6.84 -0.65 -1.16
C PRO A 3 5.87 0.31 -0.46
N GLN A 4 4.76 0.64 -1.12
CA GLN A 4 3.72 1.49 -0.53
C GLN A 4 2.93 0.71 0.54
N ALA A 5 2.61 -0.57 0.29
CA ALA A 5 1.97 -1.43 1.29
C ALA A 5 2.85 -1.60 2.55
N GLU A 6 4.16 -1.82 2.35
CA GLU A 6 5.13 -1.89 3.44
C GLU A 6 5.28 -0.56 4.18
N ALA A 7 5.23 0.57 3.46
CA ALA A 7 5.29 1.89 4.07
C ALA A 7 4.09 2.14 5.00
N VAL A 8 2.87 1.73 4.62
CA VAL A 8 1.69 1.84 5.50
C VAL A 8 1.95 1.12 6.84
N VAL A 9 2.34 -0.16 6.79
CA VAL A 9 2.60 -0.95 8.01
C VAL A 9 3.79 -0.40 8.79
N GLY A 10 4.89 -0.06 8.10
CA GLY A 10 6.12 0.41 8.71
C GLY A 10 5.95 1.76 9.41
N PHE A 11 5.29 2.71 8.77
CA PHE A 11 4.99 4.00 9.38
C PHE A 11 4.00 3.88 10.53
N TRP A 12 2.95 3.06 10.39
CA TRP A 12 2.05 2.82 11.51
C TRP A 12 2.76 2.20 12.71
N ASN A 13 3.63 1.21 12.46
CA ASN A 13 4.46 0.61 13.49
C ASN A 13 5.40 1.63 14.16
N ALA A 14 6.00 2.54 13.39
CA ALA A 14 6.84 3.60 13.94
C ALA A 14 6.03 4.55 14.83
N TRP A 15 4.81 4.90 14.46
CA TRP A 15 3.90 5.67 15.32
C TRP A 15 3.58 4.92 16.62
N GLU A 16 3.21 3.63 16.55
CA GLU A 16 2.94 2.82 17.74
C GLU A 16 4.15 2.74 18.69
N MET A 17 5.37 2.73 18.16
CA MET A 17 6.60 2.68 18.95
C MET A 17 7.03 4.02 19.55
N THR A 18 6.75 5.13 18.87
CA THR A 18 7.34 6.45 19.20
C THR A 18 6.33 7.46 19.69
N GLY A 19 5.05 7.32 19.34
CA GLY A 19 4.01 8.32 19.54
C GLY A 19 4.17 9.56 18.64
N GLU A 20 5.09 9.57 17.67
CA GLU A 20 5.27 10.72 16.79
C GLU A 20 4.23 10.74 15.65
N GLU A 21 3.30 11.70 15.69
CA GLU A 21 2.17 11.82 14.75
C GLU A 21 2.57 11.87 13.27
N LYS A 22 3.77 12.40 12.95
CA LYS A 22 4.31 12.42 11.58
C LYS A 22 4.31 11.04 10.91
N TYR A 23 4.45 9.97 11.70
CA TYR A 23 4.44 8.60 11.19
C TYR A 23 3.01 8.10 10.93
N ALA A 24 2.03 8.42 11.78
CA ALA A 24 0.63 8.11 11.49
C ALA A 24 0.15 8.84 10.23
N GLU A 25 0.48 10.12 10.10
CA GLU A 25 0.21 10.91 8.90
C GLU A 25 0.85 10.30 7.65
N ALA A 26 2.11 9.87 7.73
CA ALA A 26 2.79 9.21 6.63
C ALA A 26 2.11 7.89 6.22
N ALA A 27 1.67 7.07 7.18
CA ALA A 27 0.92 5.84 6.91
C ALA A 27 -0.40 6.13 6.17
N VAL A 28 -1.16 7.14 6.63
CA VAL A 28 -2.41 7.58 5.99
C VAL A 28 -2.17 8.12 4.58
N ASN A 29 -1.09 8.86 4.37
CA ASN A 29 -0.71 9.37 3.04
C ASN A 29 -0.35 8.24 2.08
N CYS A 30 0.41 7.23 2.52
CA CYS A 30 0.70 6.04 1.72
C CYS A 30 -0.57 5.26 1.37
N TRP A 31 -1.49 5.09 2.33
CA TRP A 31 -2.78 4.45 2.08
C TRP A 31 -3.64 5.22 1.08
N SER A 32 -3.65 6.55 1.19
CA SER A 32 -4.37 7.42 0.26
C SER A 32 -3.82 7.32 -1.15
N PHE A 33 -2.48 7.30 -1.29
CA PHE A 33 -1.82 7.10 -2.58
C PHE A 33 -2.18 5.74 -3.20
N ILE A 34 -2.15 4.67 -2.41
CA ILE A 34 -2.54 3.33 -2.86
C ILE A 34 -3.97 3.35 -3.43
N LYS A 35 -4.93 3.89 -2.67
CA LYS A 35 -6.33 3.93 -3.10
C LYS A 35 -6.54 4.77 -4.36
N ALA A 36 -5.79 5.85 -4.52
CA ALA A 36 -5.96 6.78 -5.63
C ALA A 36 -5.27 6.31 -6.92
N HIS A 37 -4.13 5.62 -6.81
CA HIS A 37 -3.25 5.39 -7.97
C HIS A 37 -2.90 3.92 -8.24
N LEU A 38 -3.01 3.05 -7.23
CA LEU A 38 -2.65 1.65 -7.38
C LEU A 38 -3.87 0.74 -7.42
N LEU A 39 -4.95 1.06 -6.69
CA LEU A 39 -6.16 0.26 -6.69
C LEU A 39 -6.84 0.30 -8.07
N ASP A 40 -6.90 -0.85 -8.72
CA ASP A 40 -7.64 -1.00 -9.96
C ASP A 40 -9.10 -1.35 -9.61
N GLN A 41 -9.99 -0.38 -9.84
CA GLN A 41 -11.42 -0.53 -9.56
C GLN A 41 -12.20 -1.14 -10.73
N GLU A 42 -11.62 -1.20 -11.93
CA GLU A 42 -12.29 -1.69 -13.13
C GLU A 42 -12.14 -3.20 -13.26
N GLU A 43 -10.92 -3.70 -13.05
CA GLU A 43 -10.57 -5.10 -13.24
C GLU A 43 -10.10 -5.78 -11.95
N GLY A 44 -10.06 -5.04 -10.85
CA GLY A 44 -9.68 -5.55 -9.54
C GLY A 44 -8.17 -5.68 -9.33
N GLU A 45 -7.81 -5.91 -8.06
CA GLU A 45 -6.44 -5.97 -7.57
C GLU A 45 -5.73 -4.59 -7.66
N TRP A 46 -4.41 -4.53 -7.53
CA TRP A 46 -3.59 -3.32 -7.54
C TRP A 46 -2.59 -3.38 -8.69
N HIS A 47 -2.47 -2.29 -9.45
CA HIS A 47 -1.40 -2.13 -10.44
C HIS A 47 -0.02 -2.34 -9.81
N TRP A 48 0.89 -2.94 -10.57
CA TRP A 48 2.25 -3.22 -10.09
C TRP A 48 2.98 -1.96 -9.66
N ARG A 49 2.88 -0.88 -10.43
CA ARG A 49 3.50 0.41 -10.16
C ARG A 49 2.78 1.52 -10.90
N THR A 50 3.09 2.74 -10.49
CA THR A 50 2.78 3.94 -11.27
C THR A 50 4.06 4.48 -11.90
N ASP A 51 3.91 5.38 -12.85
CA ASP A 51 4.97 6.31 -13.23
C ASP A 51 5.16 7.40 -12.16
N ARG A 52 6.02 8.38 -12.46
CA ARG A 52 6.30 9.52 -11.57
C ARG A 52 5.12 10.49 -11.44
N CYS A 53 4.17 10.46 -12.36
CA CYS A 53 2.96 11.28 -12.38
C CYS A 53 1.79 10.59 -11.63
N GLY A 54 2.02 9.40 -11.06
CA GLY A 54 0.99 8.62 -10.38
C GLY A 54 0.02 7.92 -11.34
N GLN A 55 0.36 7.80 -12.63
CA GLN A 55 -0.44 7.04 -13.59
C GLN A 55 -0.03 5.56 -13.54
N PRO A 56 -0.98 4.61 -13.50
CA PRO A 56 -0.66 3.20 -13.46
C PRO A 56 0.02 2.73 -14.74
N VAL A 57 1.06 1.89 -14.60
CA VAL A 57 1.70 1.26 -15.75
C VAL A 57 0.96 -0.03 -16.09
N LEU A 58 0.26 -0.03 -17.22
CA LEU A 58 -0.65 -1.10 -17.63
C LEU A 58 0.04 -2.29 -18.31
N SER A 59 1.33 -2.18 -18.62
CA SER A 59 2.10 -3.25 -19.29
C SER A 59 2.64 -4.32 -18.33
N GLU A 60 2.43 -4.16 -17.02
CA GLU A 60 2.95 -5.06 -15.99
C GLU A 60 1.86 -6.08 -15.58
N ASP A 61 2.26 -7.29 -15.24
CA ASP A 61 1.33 -8.33 -14.79
C ASP A 61 0.66 -7.96 -13.45
N LYS A 62 -0.62 -8.28 -13.28
CA LYS A 62 -1.28 -8.15 -11.95
C LYS A 62 -0.90 -9.28 -10.99
N ALA A 63 -0.47 -10.42 -11.52
CA ALA A 63 0.06 -11.52 -10.76
C ALA A 63 1.13 -12.26 -11.59
N GLY A 64 2.22 -12.66 -10.94
CA GLY A 64 3.34 -13.33 -11.59
C GLY A 64 4.41 -13.74 -10.59
N PRO A 65 5.60 -14.16 -11.04
CA PRO A 65 6.65 -14.68 -10.16
C PRO A 65 7.07 -13.74 -9.03
N TRP A 66 6.91 -12.42 -9.22
CA TRP A 66 7.28 -11.42 -8.22
C TRP A 66 6.08 -10.71 -7.59
N LYS A 67 4.87 -10.92 -8.09
CA LYS A 67 3.67 -10.28 -7.58
C LYS A 67 2.59 -11.32 -7.30
N ALA A 68 2.29 -11.46 -6.02
CA ALA A 68 1.29 -12.35 -5.48
C ALA A 68 0.46 -11.59 -4.43
N PRO A 69 -0.70 -12.12 -4.01
CA PRO A 69 -1.57 -11.48 -3.01
C PRO A 69 -1.02 -11.63 -1.57
N TYR A 70 0.27 -11.35 -1.38
CA TYR A 70 0.93 -11.37 -0.07
C TYR A 70 1.01 -9.96 0.52
N HIS A 71 1.71 -9.03 -0.14
CA HIS A 71 2.02 -7.73 0.45
C HIS A 71 0.78 -6.88 0.75
N ASN A 72 -0.15 -6.79 -0.19
CA ASN A 72 -1.39 -6.03 0.00
C ASN A 72 -2.33 -6.71 1.00
N VAL A 73 -2.52 -8.03 0.92
CA VAL A 73 -3.36 -8.76 1.88
C VAL A 73 -2.79 -8.66 3.29
N ARG A 74 -1.48 -8.88 3.47
CA ARG A 74 -0.82 -8.76 4.77
C ARG A 74 -0.95 -7.35 5.34
N MET A 75 -0.77 -6.32 4.52
CA MET A 75 -0.96 -4.94 4.96
C MET A 75 -2.40 -4.71 5.44
N CYS A 76 -3.42 -5.17 4.69
CA CYS A 76 -4.82 -5.06 5.13
C CYS A 76 -5.06 -5.80 6.45
N LEU A 77 -4.52 -7.02 6.61
CA LEU A 77 -4.68 -7.80 7.85
C LEU A 77 -3.96 -7.16 9.04
N GLU A 78 -2.73 -6.67 8.86
CA GLU A 78 -1.98 -5.96 9.90
C GLU A 78 -2.70 -4.69 10.35
N MET A 79 -3.16 -3.88 9.39
CA MET A 79 -3.89 -2.65 9.72
C MET A 79 -5.24 -2.96 10.37
N GLY A 80 -5.97 -3.97 9.88
CA GLY A 80 -7.21 -4.43 10.50
C GLY A 80 -7.02 -4.90 11.94
N ARG A 81 -5.90 -5.57 12.24
CA ARG A 81 -5.54 -6.00 13.60
C ARG A 81 -5.17 -4.84 14.53
N ARG A 82 -4.55 -3.77 14.02
CA ARG A 82 -4.04 -2.64 14.82
C ARG A 82 -5.07 -1.54 15.04
N LEU A 83 -6.02 -1.40 14.11
CA LEU A 83 -7.09 -0.39 14.16
C LEU A 83 -8.38 -0.90 14.81
N GLY A 84 -8.51 -2.21 15.02
CA GLY A 84 -9.69 -2.88 15.57
C GLY A 84 -9.54 -3.24 17.05
#